data_AF-A0A537PQ87-F1
#
_entry.id   AF-A0A537PQ87-F1
#
_cell.length_a   1.000
_cell.length_b   1.000
_cell.length_c   1.000
_cell.angle_alpha   90.00
_cell.angle_beta   90.00
_cell.angle_gamma   90.00
#
_symmetry.space_group_name_H-M   'P 1'
#
loop_
_entity.id
_entity.type
_entity.pdbx_description
1 polymer ?
#
loop_
_entity_poly.entity_id
_entity_poly.type
_entity_poly.pdbx_seq_one_letter_code
_entity_poly.pdbx_strand_id
1 'polypeptide(L)'
;RPLIGLTVVVAVAVLREGVEVVLFLYGIAAADGGSNLALLAGGFAGLVLGTLVCLLTYLGMLRIPGRYLFGTTSLLLAFLAAGMAAQATAFLEQANAVTALDAIVWDSSWILPDRNLVGRALHTLVGYSDRPTAMELVVYATTLATIFMLMRWFGGQKASPRRAAPG
;
A
#
# COMPACT_ATOMS: atom_id res chain seq x y z
N ARG A 1 12.43 -32.21 1.75
CA ARG A 1 13.09 -30.96 2.23
C ARG A 1 12.29 -29.66 1.92
N PRO A 2 10.94 -29.60 1.96
CA PRO A 2 10.20 -28.35 1.72
C PRO A 2 10.09 -27.42 2.94
N LEU A 3 10.22 -27.97 4.16
CA LEU A 3 10.04 -27.20 5.42
C LEU A 3 11.10 -26.11 5.59
N ILE A 4 12.37 -26.39 5.29
CA ILE A 4 13.46 -25.41 5.39
C ILE A 4 13.24 -24.24 4.41
N GLY A 5 12.76 -24.52 3.19
CA GLY A 5 12.46 -23.49 2.21
C GLY A 5 11.33 -22.56 2.67
N LEU A 6 10.24 -23.12 3.22
CA LEU A 6 9.15 -22.32 3.78
C LEU A 6 9.63 -21.46 4.95
N THR A 7 10.41 -22.02 5.88
CA THR A 7 10.94 -21.27 7.03
C THR A 7 11.81 -20.11 6.59
N VAL A 8 12.68 -20.30 5.60
CA VAL A 8 13.54 -19.23 5.08
C VAL A 8 12.71 -18.13 4.40
N VAL A 9 11.75 -18.50 3.56
CA VAL A 9 10.88 -17.51 2.87
C VAL A 9 10.08 -16.68 3.88
N VAL A 10 9.49 -17.33 4.89
CA VAL A 10 8.75 -16.64 5.94
C VAL A 10 9.69 -15.75 6.76
N ALA A 11 10.88 -16.23 7.14
CA ALA A 11 11.84 -15.44 7.89
C ALA A 11 12.31 -14.19 7.13
N VAL A 12 12.61 -14.33 5.83
CA VAL A 12 13.03 -13.20 4.97
C VAL A 12 11.88 -12.21 4.78
N ALA A 13 10.64 -12.69 4.58
CA ALA A 13 9.48 -11.82 4.45
C ALA A 13 9.27 -10.99 5.74
N VAL A 14 9.28 -11.65 6.91
CA VAL A 14 9.13 -10.96 8.20
C VAL A 14 10.25 -9.95 8.45
N LEU A 15 11.51 -10.31 8.10
CA LEU A 15 12.64 -9.38 8.23
C LEU A 15 12.46 -8.15 7.32
N ARG A 16 12.02 -8.36 6.06
CA ARG A 16 11.80 -7.27 5.08
C ARG A 16 10.74 -6.29 5.56
N GLU A 17 9.56 -6.79 5.94
CA GLU A 17 8.48 -5.93 6.45
C GLU A 17 8.90 -5.23 7.76
N GLY A 18 9.60 -5.94 8.65
CA GLY A 18 10.09 -5.38 9.91
C GLY A 18 11.08 -4.24 9.72
N VAL A 19 12.05 -4.41 8.81
CA VAL A 19 13.04 -3.36 8.49
C VAL A 19 12.37 -2.14 7.89
N GLU A 20 11.40 -2.33 6.99
CA GLU A 20 10.66 -1.23 6.38
C GLU A 20 9.93 -0.39 7.45
N VAL A 21 9.23 -1.03 8.41
CA VAL A 21 8.57 -0.35 9.52
C VAL A 21 9.57 0.43 10.39
N VAL A 22 10.72 -0.17 10.73
CA VAL A 22 11.75 0.50 11.53
C VAL A 22 12.34 1.70 10.79
N LEU A 23 12.64 1.57 9.50
CA LEU A 23 13.15 2.66 8.67
C LEU A 23 12.13 3.79 8.53
N PHE A 24 10.84 3.48 8.39
CA PHE A 24 9.79 4.49 8.37
C PHE A 24 9.68 5.23 9.70
N LEU A 25 9.64 4.52 10.83
CA LEU A 25 9.59 5.15 12.15
C LEU A 25 10.81 6.03 12.39
N TYR A 26 11.99 5.57 12.00
CA TYR A 26 13.22 6.33 12.10
C TYR A 26 13.19 7.57 11.20
N GLY A 27 12.74 7.43 9.96
CA GLY A 27 12.59 8.54 9.03
C GLY A 27 11.64 9.61 9.56
N ILE A 28 10.51 9.22 10.15
CA ILE A 28 9.58 10.15 10.80
C ILE A 28 10.23 10.82 12.01
N ALA A 29 10.92 10.06 12.86
CA ALA A 29 11.61 10.61 14.04
C ALA A 29 12.75 11.58 13.68
N ALA A 30 13.41 11.36 12.53
CA ALA A 30 14.47 12.23 12.04
C ALA A 30 13.94 13.48 11.32
N ALA A 31 12.79 13.37 10.63
CA ALA A 31 12.17 14.47 9.90
C ALA A 31 11.37 15.42 10.81
N ASP A 32 10.69 14.86 11.81
CA ASP A 32 9.81 15.59 12.72
C ASP A 32 10.50 15.66 14.09
N GLY A 33 11.02 16.83 14.48
CA GLY A 33 11.68 17.06 15.78
C GLY A 33 10.73 16.99 16.99
N GLY A 34 9.63 16.26 16.86
CA GLY A 34 8.54 16.15 17.82
C GLY A 34 8.86 15.28 19.04
N SER A 35 7.87 15.19 19.93
CA SER A 35 7.98 14.42 21.17
C SER A 35 8.03 12.90 20.89
N ASN A 36 9.13 12.25 21.29
CA ASN A 36 9.29 10.78 21.24
C ASN A 36 8.10 10.02 21.87
N LEU A 37 7.40 10.62 22.83
CA LEU A 37 6.22 10.02 23.47
C LEU A 37 5.03 9.89 22.51
N ALA A 38 4.83 10.84 21.60
CA ALA A 38 3.76 10.77 20.62
C ALA A 38 4.00 9.66 19.59
N LEU A 39 5.25 9.47 19.16
CA LEU A 39 5.65 8.39 18.26
C LEU A 39 5.47 7.02 18.91
N LEU A 40 5.88 6.86 20.17
CA LEU A 40 5.69 5.61 20.91
C LEU A 40 4.20 5.31 21.12
N ALA A 41 3.42 6.29 21.55
CA ALA A 41 1.98 6.12 21.75
C ALA A 41 1.26 5.77 20.43
N GLY A 42 1.61 6.44 19.33
CA GLY A 42 1.10 6.15 17.99
C GLY A 42 1.49 4.75 17.50
N GLY A 43 2.74 4.34 17.72
CA GLY A 43 3.22 3.00 17.38
C GLY A 43 2.51 1.90 18.15
N PHE A 44 2.34 2.04 19.47
CA PHE A 44 1.58 1.09 20.28
C PHE A 44 0.10 1.05 19.89
N ALA A 45 -0.53 2.21 19.67
CA ALA A 45 -1.92 2.26 19.20
C ALA A 45 -2.07 1.57 17.84
N GLY A 46 -1.14 1.79 16.91
CA GLY A 46 -1.08 1.14 15.61
C GLY A 46 -0.93 -0.38 15.72
N LEU A 47 -0.06 -0.88 16.62
CA LEU A 47 0.10 -2.30 16.89
C LEU A 47 -1.21 -2.94 17.39
N VAL A 48 -1.90 -2.29 18.32
CA VAL A 48 -3.17 -2.77 18.88
C VAL A 48 -4.26 -2.76 17.81
N LEU A 49 -4.38 -1.70 17.01
CA LEU A 49 -5.36 -1.63 15.92
C LEU A 49 -5.06 -2.67 14.82
N GLY A 50 -3.80 -2.82 14.44
CA GLY A 50 -3.37 -3.79 13.43
C GLY A 50 -3.61 -5.23 13.85
N THR A 51 -3.31 -5.58 15.11
CA THR A 51 -3.63 -6.90 15.67
C THR A 51 -5.12 -7.15 15.72
N LEU A 52 -5.93 -6.14 16.08
CA LEU A 52 -7.39 -6.23 16.08
C LEU A 52 -7.94 -6.45 14.65
N VAL A 53 -7.47 -5.70 13.65
CA VAL A 53 -7.86 -5.88 12.25
C VAL A 53 -7.44 -7.26 11.73
N CYS A 54 -6.24 -7.73 12.09
CA CYS A 54 -5.77 -9.07 11.73
C CYS A 54 -6.70 -10.15 12.32
N LEU A 55 -7.07 -10.03 13.59
CA LEU A 55 -7.97 -10.96 14.27
C LEU A 55 -9.38 -10.93 13.66
N LEU A 56 -9.92 -9.75 13.38
CA LEU A 56 -11.21 -9.58 12.69
C LEU A 56 -11.18 -10.20 11.30
N THR A 57 -10.08 -10.04 10.57
CA THR A 57 -9.92 -10.60 9.23
C THR A 57 -9.81 -12.13 9.29
N TYR A 58 -9.06 -12.66 10.26
CA TYR A 58 -8.97 -14.10 10.52
C TYR A 58 -10.33 -14.71 10.85
N LEU A 59 -11.10 -14.07 11.73
CA LEU A 59 -12.46 -14.48 12.08
C LEU A 59 -13.45 -14.29 10.91
N GLY A 60 -13.29 -13.22 10.13
CA GLY A 60 -14.09 -12.93 8.94
C GLY A 60 -13.87 -13.94 7.81
N MET A 61 -12.65 -14.45 7.67
CA MET A 61 -12.30 -15.49 6.70
C MET A 61 -13.02 -16.83 6.97
N LEU A 62 -13.46 -17.06 8.22
CA LEU A 62 -14.31 -18.22 8.57
C LEU A 62 -15.77 -18.07 8.08
N ARG A 63 -16.23 -16.86 7.74
CA ARG A 63 -17.59 -16.59 7.25
C ARG A 63 -17.66 -16.12 5.79
N ILE A 64 -16.62 -15.46 5.28
CA ILE A 64 -16.63 -14.80 3.97
C ILE A 64 -15.82 -15.64 2.96
N PRO A 65 -16.35 -15.92 1.76
CA PRO A 65 -15.60 -16.65 0.74
C PRO A 65 -14.36 -15.86 0.32
N GLY A 66 -13.18 -16.49 0.48
CA GLY A 66 -11.86 -15.86 0.31
C GLY A 66 -11.64 -15.15 -1.03
N ARG A 67 -12.41 -15.48 -2.08
CA ARG A 67 -12.37 -14.80 -3.38
C ARG A 67 -12.56 -13.28 -3.30
N TYR A 68 -13.42 -12.80 -2.40
CA TYR A 68 -13.61 -11.36 -2.23
C TYR A 68 -12.47 -10.73 -1.43
N LEU A 69 -11.93 -11.47 -0.46
CA LEU A 69 -10.81 -11.00 0.35
C LEU A 69 -9.56 -10.78 -0.51
N PHE A 70 -9.19 -11.78 -1.32
CA PHE A 70 -8.04 -11.68 -2.23
C PHE A 70 -8.22 -10.63 -3.33
N GLY A 71 -9.43 -10.50 -3.88
CA GLY A 71 -9.72 -9.47 -4.87
C GLY A 71 -9.59 -8.05 -4.30
N THR A 72 -10.18 -7.81 -3.14
CA THR A 72 -10.13 -6.49 -2.49
C THR A 72 -8.71 -6.15 -2.01
N THR A 73 -7.97 -7.09 -1.41
CA THR A 73 -6.58 -6.83 -1.00
C THR A 73 -5.67 -6.57 -2.21
N SER A 74 -5.84 -7.32 -3.31
CA SER A 74 -5.07 -7.10 -4.54
C SER A 74 -5.36 -5.72 -5.15
N LEU A 75 -6.62 -5.27 -5.11
CA LEU A 75 -7.01 -3.93 -5.56
C LEU A 75 -6.41 -2.85 -4.66
N LEU A 76 -6.47 -3.02 -3.34
CA LEU A 76 -5.86 -2.09 -2.37
C LEU A 76 -4.35 -1.99 -2.55
N LEU A 77 -3.65 -3.12 -2.75
CA LEU A 77 -2.22 -3.15 -3.03
C LEU A 77 -1.86 -2.47 -4.35
N ALA A 78 -2.71 -2.58 -5.37
CA ALA A 78 -2.51 -1.89 -6.64
C ALA A 78 -2.59 -0.35 -6.47
N PHE A 79 -3.57 0.13 -5.71
CA PHE A 79 -3.67 1.55 -5.37
C PHE A 79 -2.50 2.04 -4.51
N LEU A 80 -2.09 1.26 -3.52
CA LEU A 80 -0.92 1.57 -2.69
C LEU A 80 0.35 1.70 -3.54
N ALA A 81 0.59 0.75 -4.45
CA ALA A 81 1.75 0.78 -5.34
C ALA A 81 1.74 2.01 -6.26
N ALA A 82 0.57 2.35 -6.82
CA ALA A 82 0.42 3.55 -7.65
C ALA A 82 0.68 4.84 -6.83
N GLY A 83 0.19 4.91 -5.59
CA GLY A 83 0.42 6.04 -4.70
C GLY A 83 1.89 6.24 -4.36
N MET A 84 2.60 5.16 -4.01
CA MET A 84 4.05 5.20 -3.72
C MET A 84 4.87 5.60 -4.96
N ALA A 85 4.46 5.19 -6.16
CA ALA A 85 5.12 5.59 -7.41
C ALA A 85 4.91 7.07 -7.73
N ALA A 86 3.71 7.60 -7.52
CA ALA A 86 3.43 9.03 -7.64
C ALA A 86 4.28 9.84 -6.65
N GLN A 87 4.33 9.41 -5.37
CA GLN A 87 5.14 10.07 -4.35
C GLN A 87 6.65 10.05 -4.67
N ALA A 88 7.17 8.94 -5.21
CA ALA A 88 8.56 8.90 -5.67
C ALA A 88 8.82 9.90 -6.80
N THR A 89 7.87 10.08 -7.70
CA THR A 89 7.96 11.06 -8.79
C THR A 89 7.96 12.49 -8.23
N ALA A 90 7.12 12.78 -7.24
CA ALA A 90 7.11 14.06 -6.53
C ALA A 90 8.49 14.42 -5.95
N PHE A 91 9.17 13.45 -5.32
CA PHE A 91 10.53 13.66 -4.80
C PHE A 91 11.56 13.90 -5.91
N LEU A 92 11.40 13.28 -7.10
CA LEU A 92 12.25 13.52 -8.27
C LEU A 92 12.02 14.90 -8.89
N GLU A 93 10.78 15.39 -8.90
CA GLU A 93 10.44 16.76 -9.32
C GLU A 93 11.08 17.78 -8.36
N GLN A 94 10.96 17.59 -7.04
CA GLN A 94 11.61 18.44 -6.04
C GLN A 94 13.13 18.45 -6.14
N ALA A 95 13.74 17.35 -6.57
CA ALA A 95 15.18 17.26 -6.83
C ALA A 95 15.62 17.91 -8.16
N ASN A 96 14.69 18.53 -8.90
CA ASN A 96 14.88 19.15 -10.21
C ASN A 96 15.47 18.20 -11.28
N ALA A 97 15.26 16.89 -11.11
CA ALA A 97 15.75 15.86 -12.04
C ALA A 97 14.79 15.64 -13.23
N VAL A 98 13.50 15.92 -13.03
CA VAL A 98 12.45 15.82 -14.06
C VAL A 98 11.55 17.06 -13.96
N THR A 99 11.82 18.07 -14.78
CA THR A 99 11.10 19.38 -14.76
C THR A 99 10.16 19.56 -15.96
N ALA A 100 9.59 18.47 -16.48
CA ALA A 100 8.88 18.53 -17.76
C ALA A 100 7.41 18.98 -17.66
N LEU A 101 6.72 18.78 -16.53
CA LEU A 101 5.27 19.01 -16.42
C LEU A 101 4.86 19.53 -15.01
N ASP A 102 5.42 20.67 -14.60
CA ASP A 102 5.22 21.33 -13.28
C ASP A 102 3.82 21.98 -13.09
N ALA A 103 2.82 21.54 -13.85
CA ALA A 103 1.47 22.09 -13.84
C ALA A 103 0.62 21.39 -12.77
N ILE A 104 0.21 22.13 -11.74
CA ILE A 104 -0.80 21.72 -10.75
C ILE A 104 -2.14 21.57 -11.48
N VAL A 105 -2.71 20.36 -11.49
CA VAL A 105 -3.89 20.06 -12.31
C VAL A 105 -5.20 20.34 -11.59
N TRP A 106 -5.24 20.21 -10.26
CA TRP A 106 -6.48 20.34 -9.50
C TRP A 106 -6.22 20.83 -8.07
N ASP A 107 -7.07 21.72 -7.55
CA ASP A 107 -7.05 22.17 -6.16
C ASP A 107 -8.30 21.59 -5.45
N SER A 108 -8.11 20.55 -4.64
CA SER A 108 -9.20 19.84 -3.94
C SER A 108 -9.30 20.22 -2.46
N SER A 109 -8.60 21.28 -2.05
CA SER A 109 -8.48 21.74 -0.65
C SER A 109 -9.82 22.17 -0.02
N TRP A 110 -10.89 22.28 -0.83
CA TRP A 110 -12.22 22.71 -0.40
C TRP A 110 -13.13 21.60 0.12
N ILE A 111 -12.83 20.32 -0.16
CA ILE A 111 -13.73 19.19 0.19
C ILE A 111 -13.22 18.33 1.36
N LEU A 112 -11.91 18.19 1.54
CA LEU A 112 -11.33 17.33 2.59
C LEU A 112 -10.10 17.98 3.25
N PRO A 113 -10.23 18.63 4.42
CA PRO A 113 -9.08 19.21 5.10
C PRO A 113 -8.09 18.13 5.58
N ASP A 114 -6.81 18.31 5.27
CA ASP A 114 -5.65 17.45 5.62
C ASP A 114 -5.48 17.14 7.13
N ARG A 115 -6.23 17.80 8.02
CA ARG A 115 -6.16 17.58 9.46
C ARG A 115 -6.92 16.36 9.96
N ASN A 116 -7.88 15.83 9.19
CA ASN A 116 -8.73 14.73 9.65
C ASN A 116 -7.99 13.38 9.51
N LEU A 117 -8.12 12.48 10.50
CA LEU A 117 -7.41 11.18 10.53
C LEU A 117 -7.63 10.36 9.24
N VAL A 118 -8.83 10.48 8.66
CA VAL A 118 -9.25 9.82 7.42
C VAL A 118 -8.55 10.43 6.19
N GLY A 119 -8.31 11.74 6.17
CA GLY A 119 -7.60 12.42 5.08
C GLY A 119 -6.13 11.99 5.02
N ARG A 120 -5.45 11.93 6.17
CA ARG A 120 -4.08 11.38 6.27
C ARG A 120 -4.01 9.90 5.89
N ALA A 121 -4.99 9.09 6.30
CA ALA A 121 -5.06 7.69 5.90
C ALA A 121 -5.29 7.54 4.39
N LEU A 122 -6.10 8.40 3.76
CA LEU A 122 -6.29 8.39 2.31
C LEU A 122 -5.05 8.89 1.57
N HIS A 123 -4.39 9.93 2.08
CA HIS A 123 -3.11 10.41 1.55
C HIS A 123 -2.07 9.27 1.55
N THR A 124 -1.95 8.54 2.67
CA THR A 124 -0.95 7.46 2.79
C THR A 124 -1.34 6.16 2.08
N LEU A 125 -2.62 5.78 2.04
CA LEU A 125 -3.06 4.54 1.36
C LEU A 125 -3.31 4.71 -0.14
N VAL A 126 -3.78 5.88 -0.58
CA VAL A 126 -4.26 6.12 -1.96
C VAL A 126 -3.33 7.07 -2.72
N GLY A 127 -2.46 7.82 -2.03
CA GLY A 127 -1.64 8.87 -2.65
C GLY A 127 -2.44 10.14 -2.95
N TYR A 128 -3.54 10.38 -2.23
CA TYR A 128 -4.38 11.56 -2.43
C TYR A 128 -3.61 12.84 -2.02
N SER A 129 -3.04 13.56 -2.99
CA SER A 129 -2.37 14.84 -2.76
C SER A 129 -3.35 16.00 -2.97
N ASP A 130 -3.33 17.00 -2.09
CA ASP A 130 -4.19 18.21 -2.21
C ASP A 130 -3.80 19.09 -3.41
N ARG A 131 -2.62 18.87 -4.00
CA ARG A 131 -2.11 19.53 -5.21
C ARG A 131 -1.37 18.54 -6.10
N PRO A 132 -2.06 17.63 -6.81
CA PRO A 132 -1.39 16.71 -7.71
C PRO A 132 -0.80 17.47 -8.90
N THR A 133 0.49 17.26 -9.15
CA THR A 133 1.11 17.70 -10.41
C THR A 133 0.63 16.78 -11.54
N ALA A 134 0.62 17.29 -12.78
CA ALA A 134 0.19 16.51 -13.94
C ALA A 134 1.00 15.22 -14.10
N MET A 135 2.28 15.25 -13.71
CA MET A 135 3.16 14.08 -13.79
C MET A 135 2.84 13.02 -12.75
N GLU A 136 2.59 13.39 -11.49
CA GLU A 136 2.15 12.46 -10.45
C GLU A 136 0.89 11.70 -10.88
N LEU A 137 -0.08 12.40 -11.47
CA LEU A 137 -1.34 11.82 -11.93
C LEU A 137 -1.14 10.88 -13.12
N VAL A 138 -0.25 11.22 -14.05
CA VAL A 138 0.11 10.35 -15.19
C VAL A 138 0.86 9.11 -14.72
N VAL A 139 1.82 9.24 -13.79
CA VAL A 139 2.55 8.09 -13.22
C VAL A 139 1.61 7.20 -12.42
N TYR A 140 0.70 7.77 -11.65
CA TYR A 140 -0.34 7.04 -10.94
C TYR A 140 -1.23 6.24 -11.91
N ALA A 141 -1.77 6.91 -12.92
CA ALA A 141 -2.67 6.30 -13.90
C ALA A 141 -1.96 5.22 -14.74
N THR A 142 -0.72 5.46 -15.17
CA THR A 142 0.07 4.48 -15.93
C THR A 142 0.45 3.27 -15.08
N THR A 143 0.83 3.47 -13.81
CA THR A 143 1.12 2.38 -12.87
C THR A 143 -0.12 1.54 -12.63
N LEU A 144 -1.26 2.18 -12.36
CA LEU A 144 -2.53 1.50 -12.14
C LEU A 144 -2.99 0.74 -13.40
N ALA A 145 -2.90 1.36 -14.58
CA ALA A 145 -3.23 0.74 -15.85
C ALA A 145 -2.34 -0.48 -16.13
N THR A 146 -1.04 -0.38 -15.84
CA THR A 146 -0.08 -1.48 -15.99
C THR A 146 -0.46 -2.64 -15.06
N ILE A 147 -0.67 -2.37 -13.77
CA ILE A 147 -1.07 -3.40 -12.80
C ILE A 147 -2.39 -4.05 -13.21
N PHE A 148 -3.39 -3.26 -13.61
CA PHE A 148 -4.70 -3.78 -14.02
C PHE A 148 -4.61 -4.61 -15.31
N MET A 149 -3.79 -4.18 -16.28
CA MET A 149 -3.57 -4.89 -17.54
C MET A 149 -2.87 -6.23 -17.30
N LEU A 150 -1.84 -6.27 -16.45
CA LEU A 150 -1.20 -7.51 -16.03
C LEU A 150 -2.18 -8.41 -15.25
N MET A 151 -2.94 -7.86 -14.32
CA MET A 151 -3.91 -8.63 -13.53
C MET A 151 -4.98 -9.27 -14.42
N ARG A 152 -5.42 -8.57 -15.48
CA ARG A 152 -6.35 -9.10 -16.49
C ARG A 152 -5.71 -10.17 -17.39
N TRP A 153 -4.43 -10.03 -17.72
CA TRP A 153 -3.69 -11.01 -18.51
C TRP A 153 -3.42 -12.31 -17.74
N PHE A 154 -2.97 -12.22 -16.48
CA PHE A 154 -2.63 -13.38 -15.66
C PHE A 154 -3.83 -13.97 -14.90
N GLY A 155 -4.88 -13.18 -14.64
CA GLY A 155 -6.11 -13.63 -13.97
C GLY A 155 -6.99 -14.58 -14.81
N GLY A 156 -6.65 -14.80 -16.08
CA GLY A 156 -7.32 -15.73 -16.99
C GLY A 156 -6.99 -17.21 -16.73
N GLN A 157 -5.96 -17.52 -15.94
CA GLN A 157 -5.58 -18.90 -15.61
C GLN A 157 -6.53 -19.47 -14.53
N LYS A 158 -7.80 -19.70 -14.89
CA LYS A 158 -8.71 -20.53 -14.08
C LYS A 158 -8.02 -21.88 -13.90
N ALA A 159 -7.62 -22.20 -12.67
CA ALA A 159 -7.11 -23.51 -12.30
C ALA A 159 -8.14 -24.56 -12.75
N SER A 160 -7.82 -25.25 -13.84
CA SER A 160 -8.67 -26.30 -14.39
C SER A 160 -8.83 -27.35 -13.28
N PRO A 161 -10.05 -27.65 -12.79
CA PRO A 161 -10.24 -28.67 -11.78
C PRO A 161 -9.76 -29.97 -12.40
N ARG A 162 -8.63 -30.48 -11.90
CA ARG A 162 -8.08 -31.77 -12.30
C ARG A 162 -9.15 -32.81 -11.95
N ARG A 163 -9.92 -33.22 -12.96
CA ARG A 163 -10.97 -34.23 -12.91
C ARG A 163 -10.36 -35.47 -12.25
N ALA A 164 -10.78 -35.78 -11.03
CA ALA A 164 -10.45 -37.06 -10.40
C ALA A 164 -11.02 -38.15 -11.32
N ALA A 165 -10.14 -38.96 -11.89
CA ALA A 165 -10.54 -40.13 -12.67
C ALA A 165 -11.02 -41.21 -11.70
N PRO A 166 -12.19 -41.85 -11.95
CA PRO A 166 -12.54 -43.11 -11.33
C PRO A 166 -11.91 -44.27 -12.14
N GLY A 167 -11.29 -45.22 -11.44
CA GLY A 167 -10.70 -46.44 -12.01
C GLY A 167 -9.65 -47.02 -11.11
#